data_AF-A0A947L2V8-F1
#
_entry.id   AF-A0A947L2V8-F1
#
_cell.length_a   1.000
_cell.length_b   1.000
_cell.length_c   1.000
_cell.angle_alpha   90.00
_cell.angle_beta   90.00
_cell.angle_gamma   90.00
#
_symmetry.space_group_name_H-M   'P 1'
#
loop_
_entity.id
_entity.type
_entity.pdbx_description
1 polymer ?
#
loop_
_entity_poly.entity_id
_entity_poly.type
_entity_poly.pdbx_seq_one_letter_code
_entity_poly.pdbx_strand_id
1 'polypeptide(L)' 'GDTDFVLGNLGRNTKLVASQEKPAQLYANDFDRNGSVEQIITCYNADGINFNCPTRLKAYSL' A
#
# COMPACT_ATOMS: atom_id res chain seq x y z
N GLY A 1 -12.56 -10.37 22.54
CA GLY A 1 -11.43 -10.57 21.61
C GLY A 1 -10.77 -9.24 21.41
N ASP A 2 -9.45 -9.24 21.45
CA ASP A 2 -8.55 -8.14 21.13
C ASP A 2 -8.21 -8.13 19.64
N THR A 3 -7.53 -7.07 19.20
CA THR A 3 -7.07 -6.96 17.81
C THR A 3 -5.72 -7.66 17.67
N ASP A 4 -5.70 -8.71 16.85
CA ASP A 4 -4.48 -9.43 16.50
C ASP A 4 -3.82 -8.82 15.25
N PHE A 5 -2.50 -8.64 15.30
CA PHE A 5 -1.72 -8.13 14.17
C PHE A 5 -0.69 -9.16 13.70
N VAL A 6 -0.54 -9.30 12.39
CA VAL A 6 0.59 -9.99 11.77
C VAL A 6 1.38 -8.97 10.97
N LEU A 7 2.67 -8.87 11.26
CA LEU A 7 3.58 -7.89 10.63
C LEU A 7 4.66 -8.61 9.83
N GLY A 8 4.95 -8.08 8.64
CA GLY A 8 5.98 -8.59 7.75
C GLY A 8 6.87 -7.46 7.23
N ASN A 9 8.15 -7.77 7.02
CA ASN A 9 9.09 -6.85 6.40
C ASN A 9 9.00 -6.99 4.87
N LEU A 10 8.64 -5.91 4.17
CA LEU A 10 8.55 -5.89 2.71
C LEU A 10 9.93 -5.78 2.02
N GLY A 11 10.99 -5.52 2.79
CA GLY A 11 12.33 -5.26 2.30
C GLY A 11 12.46 -3.89 1.62
N ARG A 12 13.68 -3.56 1.21
CA ARG A 12 13.96 -2.29 0.50
C ARG A 12 13.78 -2.38 -1.02
N ASN A 13 13.53 -3.58 -1.55
CA ASN A 13 13.28 -3.80 -2.99
C ASN A 13 11.80 -3.54 -3.36
N THR A 14 11.21 -2.51 -2.75
CA THR A 14 9.82 -2.14 -2.96
C THR A 14 9.75 -0.69 -3.45
N LYS A 15 8.77 -0.39 -4.30
CA LYS A 15 8.47 0.98 -4.70
C LYS A 15 7.70 1.75 -3.63
N LEU A 16 7.19 1.05 -2.61
CA LEU A 16 6.49 1.63 -1.48
C LEU A 16 7.51 2.21 -0.49
N VAL A 17 7.91 3.46 -0.71
CA VAL A 17 8.78 4.20 0.20
C VAL A 17 7.95 5.25 0.94
N ALA A 18 8.04 5.25 2.27
CA ALA A 18 7.35 6.20 3.13
C ALA A 18 8.35 6.93 4.03
N SER A 19 8.10 8.22 4.26
CA SER A 19 8.76 9.03 5.29
C SER A 19 7.72 9.82 6.09
N GLN A 20 8.14 10.58 7.09
CA GLN A 20 7.23 11.45 7.84
C GLN A 20 6.65 12.57 6.96
N GLU A 21 7.45 13.10 6.04
CA GLU A 21 7.06 14.16 5.10
C GLU A 21 6.26 13.62 3.90
N LYS A 22 6.54 12.37 3.51
CA LYS A 22 5.92 11.67 2.38
C LYS A 22 5.36 10.32 2.85
N PRO A 23 4.27 10.31 3.62
CA PRO A 23 3.72 9.07 4.16
C PRO A 23 3.10 8.22 3.04
N ALA A 24 3.14 6.90 3.21
CA ALA A 24 2.23 6.01 2.51
C ALA A 24 0.92 5.88 3.30
N GLN A 25 -0.21 5.81 2.60
CA GLN A 25 -1.53 5.72 3.23
C GLN A 25 -2.27 4.49 2.71
N LEU A 26 -2.99 3.81 3.59
CA LEU A 26 -3.86 2.69 3.25
C LEU A 26 -5.30 3.10 3.57
N TYR A 27 -6.16 3.00 2.57
CA TYR A 27 -7.60 3.16 2.71
C TYR A 27 -8.24 1.79 2.48
N ALA A 28 -8.96 1.31 3.49
CA ALA A 28 -9.71 0.06 3.42
C ALA A 28 -11.19 0.36 3.64
N ASN A 29 -12.01 0.15 2.61
CA ASN A 29 -13.45 0.35 2.69
C ASN A 29 -14.16 -0.44 1.58
N ASP A 30 -15.46 -0.67 1.74
CA ASP A 30 -16.36 -1.13 0.67
C ASP A 30 -16.84 0.10 -0.11
N PHE A 31 -16.07 0.50 -1.13
CA PHE A 31 -16.29 1.77 -1.81
C PHE A 31 -17.48 1.72 -2.77
N ASP A 32 -17.73 0.56 -3.36
CA ASP A 32 -18.82 0.35 -4.32
C ASP A 32 -20.06 -0.30 -3.72
N ARG A 33 -20.03 -0.64 -2.42
CA ARG A 33 -21.13 -1.21 -1.62
C ARG A 33 -21.55 -2.59 -2.10
N ASN A 34 -20.60 -3.38 -2.60
CA ASN A 34 -20.87 -4.73 -3.08
C ASN A 34 -20.68 -5.81 -1.97
N GLY A 35 -20.27 -5.40 -0.77
CA GLY A 35 -19.99 -6.28 0.37
C GLY A 35 -18.54 -6.77 0.45
N SER A 36 -17.69 -6.41 -0.52
CA SER A 36 -16.25 -6.62 -0.49
C SER A 36 -15.56 -5.38 0.09
N VAL A 37 -14.45 -5.58 0.80
CA VAL A 37 -13.59 -4.47 1.23
C VAL A 37 -12.44 -4.34 0.25
N GLU A 38 -12.32 -3.19 -0.40
CA GLU A 38 -11.18 -2.86 -1.26
C GLU A 38 -10.10 -2.16 -0.45
N GLN A 39 -8.85 -2.37 -0.88
CA GLN A 39 -7.67 -1.73 -0.32
C GLN A 39 -7.01 -0.85 -1.37
N ILE A 40 -6.86 0.43 -1.05
CA ILE A 40 -6.17 1.41 -1.88
C ILE A 40 -4.96 1.92 -1.11
N ILE A 41 -3.77 1.74 -1.67
CA ILE A 41 -2.53 2.24 -1.09
C ILE A 41 -2.07 3.44 -1.91
N THR A 42 -1.83 4.57 -1.26
CA THR A 42 -1.24 5.74 -1.91
C THR A 42 0.18 5.97 -1.41
N CYS A 43 1.07 6.39 -2.31
CA CYS A 43 2.47 6.68 -2.00
C CYS A 43 2.99 7.82 -2.87
N TYR A 44 4.16 8.36 -2.53
CA TYR A 44 4.80 9.43 -3.30
C TYR A 44 5.79 8.86 -4.32
N ASN A 45 5.75 9.37 -5.55
CA ASN A 45 6.74 9.02 -6.57
C ASN A 45 8.04 9.83 -6.37
N ALA A 46 9.03 9.62 -7.24
CA ALA A 46 10.29 10.36 -7.22
C ALA A 46 10.08 11.89 -7.34
N ASP A 47 9.07 12.31 -8.10
CA ASP A 47 8.71 13.72 -8.30
C ASP A 47 7.93 14.33 -7.11
N GLY A 48 7.61 13.53 -6.09
CA GLY A 48 6.84 13.98 -4.93
C GLY A 48 5.34 14.12 -5.17
N ILE A 49 4.80 13.49 -6.22
CA ILE A 49 3.37 13.43 -6.50
C ILE A 49 2.78 12.22 -5.77
N ASN A 50 1.68 12.43 -5.06
CA ASN A 50 0.92 11.36 -4.41
C ASN A 50 0.04 10.65 -5.45
N PHE A 51 0.13 9.33 -5.52
CA PHE A 51 -0.57 8.51 -6.52
C PHE A 51 -0.90 7.12 -5.95
N ASN A 52 -1.78 6.39 -6.64
CA ASN A 52 -2.05 4.99 -6.31
C ASN A 52 -0.77 4.16 -6.49
N CYS A 53 -0.26 3.63 -5.38
CA CYS A 53 0.98 2.90 -5.36
C CYS A 53 0.78 1.56 -6.07
N PRO A 54 1.63 1.20 -7.05
CA PRO A 54 1.48 -0.07 -7.76
C PRO A 54 1.75 -1.23 -6.80
N THR A 55 0.67 -1.90 -6.38
CA THR A 55 0.71 -3.06 -5.46
C THR A 55 1.02 -4.37 -6.17
N ARG A 56 0.94 -4.40 -7.51
CA ARG A 56 1.25 -5.60 -8.29
C ARG A 56 2.75 -5.79 -8.40
N LEU A 57 3.31 -6.61 -7.51
CA LEU A 57 4.60 -7.25 -7.72
C LEU A 57 4.53 -7.98 -9.07
N LYS A 58 5.18 -7.44 -10.11
CA LYS A 58 5.58 -8.30 -11.22
C LYS A 58 6.66 -9.20 -10.62
N ALA A 59 6.30 -10.43 -10.30
CA ALA A 59 7.30 -11.47 -10.16
C ALA A 59 8.03 -11.51 -11.51
N TYR A 60 9.22 -10.91 -11.56
CA TYR A 60 10.14 -11.19 -12.63
C TYR A 60 10.52 -12.65 -12.43
N SER A 61 9.96 -13.55 -13.25
CA SER A 61 10.51 -14.89 -13.39
C SER A 61 11.95 -14.72 -13.86
N LEU A 62 12.88 -15.17 -13.04
CA LEU A 62 14.21 -15.52 -13.50
C LEU A 62 14.12 -16.78 -14.39
#